data_AF-A0A7X9G3B5-F1
#
_entry.id   AF-A0A7X9G3B5-F1
#
_cell.length_a   1.000
_cell.length_b   1.000
_cell.length_c   1.000
_cell.angle_alpha   90.00
_cell.angle_beta   90.00
_cell.angle_gamma   90.00
#
_symmetry.space_group_name_H-M   'P 1'
#
loop_
_entity.id
_entity.type
_entity.pdbx_description
1 polymer ?
#
loop_
_entity_poly.entity_id
_entity_poly.type
_entity_poly.pdbx_seq_one_letter_code
_entity_poly.pdbx_strand_id
1 'polypeptide(L)'
;MTKNMIRAFQQTAPEIPIYAYMHKNLCSEFGHQQKYADSEAIDPESRALTAKSKISGRYVPTPNNSYGRELAKVYRYLVDDLDAHLYMDEICLSVTEWAPYSEWDQHTVELNPETHEVKQTLSIPNLLTKPWLEEMIAFLKSRDKKLMANGPPATRTLLNHHYPHFVEHGMGEVGLINAHLATPLGWSYDRGLKGFEHFRHNLGFGALVMTWSGPWTLDCFPFTPIELHSGYIIGEERIVSNRSGIFGWGDASEAEVKVYDGQGQLLVSPPVKHLTDDGISRYEIRMPSDHVAILLRKAK
;
A
#
# COMPACT_ATOMS: atom_id res chain seq x y z
N MET A 1 -5.29 -14.06 14.95
CA MET A 1 -4.14 -13.90 15.85
C MET A 1 -4.62 -14.06 17.29
N THR A 2 -3.93 -14.85 18.13
CA THR A 2 -4.37 -15.11 19.52
C THR A 2 -3.57 -14.28 20.53
N LYS A 3 -4.15 -14.00 21.72
CA LYS A 3 -3.45 -13.33 22.83
C LYS A 3 -2.13 -14.01 23.19
N ASN A 4 -2.09 -15.34 23.13
CA ASN A 4 -0.89 -16.12 23.45
C ASN A 4 0.24 -15.90 22.43
N MET A 5 -0.09 -15.80 21.14
CA MET A 5 0.91 -15.56 20.11
C MET A 5 1.54 -14.18 20.26
N ILE A 6 0.73 -13.15 20.52
CA ILE A 6 1.23 -11.78 20.72
C ILE A 6 2.16 -11.71 21.93
N ARG A 7 1.75 -12.29 23.06
CA ARG A 7 2.58 -12.34 24.27
C ARG A 7 3.91 -13.05 24.03
N ALA A 8 3.90 -14.13 23.26
CA ALA A 8 5.13 -14.83 22.90
C ALA A 8 6.07 -13.90 22.11
N PHE A 9 5.58 -13.21 21.07
CA PHE A 9 6.38 -12.24 20.31
C PHE A 9 6.91 -11.10 21.18
N GLN A 10 6.07 -10.52 22.04
CA GLN A 10 6.49 -9.47 22.97
C GLN A 10 7.59 -9.93 23.95
N GLN A 11 7.62 -11.22 24.31
CA GLN A 11 8.64 -11.79 25.18
C GLN A 11 9.92 -12.15 24.43
N THR A 12 9.83 -12.65 23.20
CA THR A 12 10.98 -13.21 22.47
C THR A 12 11.61 -12.24 21.48
N ALA A 13 10.84 -11.27 20.97
CA ALA A 13 11.26 -10.31 19.95
C ALA A 13 10.48 -8.98 20.12
N PRO A 14 10.62 -8.29 21.27
CA PRO A 14 9.87 -7.06 21.58
C PRO A 14 10.11 -5.92 20.58
N GLU A 15 11.19 -5.97 19.82
CA GLU A 15 11.53 -5.01 18.77
C GLU A 15 10.69 -5.16 17.50
N ILE A 16 10.03 -6.31 17.30
CA ILE A 16 9.24 -6.58 16.10
C ILE A 16 7.82 -6.04 16.29
N PRO A 17 7.38 -5.04 15.50
CA PRO A 17 6.03 -4.52 15.58
C PRO A 17 5.02 -5.57 15.08
N ILE A 18 3.95 -5.78 15.86
CA ILE A 18 2.89 -6.73 15.52
C ILE A 18 1.74 -5.97 14.86
N TYR A 19 1.36 -6.40 13.65
CA TYR A 19 0.21 -5.88 12.92
C TYR A 19 -0.91 -6.92 12.86
N ALA A 20 -2.09 -6.59 13.37
CA ALA A 20 -3.27 -7.42 13.26
C ALA A 20 -3.97 -7.16 11.92
N TYR A 21 -4.20 -8.23 11.15
CA TYR A 21 -4.94 -8.18 9.89
C TYR A 21 -6.41 -7.81 10.13
N MET A 22 -6.93 -6.92 9.30
CA MET A 22 -8.33 -6.54 9.25
C MET A 22 -8.74 -6.22 7.81
N HIS A 23 -9.96 -6.60 7.43
CA HIS A 23 -10.55 -6.23 6.15
C HIS A 23 -11.86 -5.48 6.39
N LYS A 24 -11.94 -4.21 5.98
CA LYS A 24 -13.08 -3.36 6.37
C LYS A 24 -14.41 -3.74 5.73
N ASN A 25 -14.41 -4.39 4.57
CA ASN A 25 -15.63 -4.73 3.85
C ASN A 25 -16.09 -6.18 4.01
N LEU A 26 -15.29 -7.08 4.61
CA LEU A 26 -15.61 -8.51 4.64
C LEU A 26 -16.07 -8.91 6.04
N CYS A 27 -17.21 -9.60 6.10
CA CYS A 27 -17.74 -10.13 7.35
C CYS A 27 -18.02 -11.63 7.21
N SER A 28 -17.45 -12.42 8.12
CA SER A 28 -17.68 -13.86 8.24
C SER A 28 -18.45 -14.23 9.53
N GLU A 29 -18.98 -13.24 10.24
CA GLU A 29 -19.74 -13.46 11.45
C GLU A 29 -21.04 -14.22 11.16
N PHE A 30 -21.37 -15.21 11.98
CA PHE A 30 -22.63 -15.93 11.82
C PHE A 30 -23.84 -14.99 11.94
N GLY A 31 -24.76 -15.07 10.97
CA GLY A 31 -25.95 -14.22 10.89
C GLY A 31 -25.67 -12.79 10.41
N HIS A 32 -24.49 -12.54 9.82
CA HIS A 32 -24.12 -11.21 9.33
C HIS A 32 -25.19 -10.58 8.41
N GLN A 33 -25.87 -11.38 7.59
CA GLN A 33 -26.92 -10.91 6.67
C GLN A 33 -28.06 -10.21 7.41
N GLN A 34 -28.52 -10.77 8.54
CA GLN A 34 -29.58 -10.14 9.33
C GLN A 34 -29.06 -9.01 10.21
N LYS A 35 -27.87 -9.18 10.80
CA LYS A 35 -27.27 -8.19 11.71
C LYS A 35 -26.92 -6.88 11.02
N TYR A 36 -26.50 -6.96 9.77
CA TYR A 36 -25.87 -5.87 9.03
C TYR A 36 -26.59 -5.50 7.74
N ALA A 37 -27.90 -5.76 7.67
CA ALA A 37 -28.72 -5.52 6.47
C ALA A 37 -28.71 -4.05 6.00
N ASP A 38 -28.54 -3.10 6.91
CA ASP A 38 -28.45 -1.65 6.61
C ASP A 38 -27.10 -1.21 6.03
N SER A 39 -26.12 -2.11 5.98
CA SER A 39 -24.72 -1.81 5.65
C SER A 39 -24.24 -2.52 4.38
N GLU A 40 -25.14 -3.26 3.72
CA GLU A 40 -24.80 -4.15 2.60
C GLU A 40 -24.18 -3.37 1.44
N ALA A 41 -23.07 -3.89 0.91
CA ALA A 41 -22.46 -3.35 -0.29
C ALA A 41 -23.33 -3.73 -1.50
N ILE A 42 -23.74 -2.74 -2.30
CA ILE A 42 -24.62 -2.91 -3.45
C ILE A 42 -24.01 -2.32 -4.72
N ASP A 43 -24.48 -2.78 -5.87
CA ASP A 43 -24.17 -2.22 -7.19
C ASP A 43 -25.17 -1.12 -7.61
N PRO A 44 -24.98 -0.46 -8.77
CA PRO A 44 -25.88 0.59 -9.23
C PRO A 44 -27.34 0.15 -9.39
N GLU A 45 -27.59 -1.15 -9.59
CA GLU A 45 -28.94 -1.75 -9.67
C GLU A 45 -29.47 -2.22 -8.31
N SER A 46 -28.84 -1.82 -7.20
CA SER A 46 -29.20 -2.21 -5.83
C SER A 46 -29.07 -3.70 -5.53
N ARG A 47 -28.24 -4.43 -6.29
CA ARG A 47 -27.99 -5.86 -6.03
C ARG A 47 -26.82 -6.00 -5.07
N ALA A 48 -26.96 -6.88 -4.09
CA ALA A 48 -25.92 -7.19 -3.12
C ALA A 48 -24.65 -7.71 -3.80
N LEU A 49 -23.51 -7.10 -3.47
CA LEU A 49 -22.20 -7.58 -3.87
C LEU A 49 -21.84 -8.81 -3.02
N THR A 50 -21.42 -9.89 -3.67
CA THR A 50 -21.01 -11.11 -2.97
C THR A 50 -19.49 -11.21 -2.88
N ALA A 51 -18.97 -11.72 -1.76
CA ALA A 51 -17.57 -12.10 -1.69
C ALA A 51 -17.32 -13.37 -2.52
N LYS A 52 -16.06 -13.60 -2.93
CA LYS A 52 -15.66 -14.80 -3.67
C LYS A 52 -16.02 -16.09 -2.92
N SER A 53 -16.00 -16.08 -1.59
CA SER A 53 -16.58 -17.14 -0.77
C SER A 53 -18.01 -16.74 -0.40
N LYS A 54 -18.99 -17.62 -0.64
CA LYS A 54 -20.38 -17.42 -0.19
C LYS A 54 -20.54 -17.37 1.34
N ILE A 55 -19.44 -17.57 2.07
CA ILE A 55 -19.36 -17.58 3.53
C ILE A 55 -19.17 -16.16 4.08
N SER A 56 -18.72 -15.20 3.26
CA SER A 56 -18.49 -13.82 3.70
C SER A 56 -19.40 -12.84 2.97
N GLY A 57 -20.06 -11.95 3.72
CA GLY A 57 -20.79 -10.82 3.16
C GLY A 57 -19.86 -9.64 2.85
N ARG A 58 -20.28 -8.78 1.92
CA ARG A 58 -19.63 -7.50 1.64
C ARG A 58 -20.47 -6.34 2.19
N TYR A 59 -19.79 -5.43 2.87
CA TYR A 59 -20.42 -4.32 3.58
C TYR A 59 -19.63 -3.03 3.40
N VAL A 60 -20.29 -1.88 3.55
CA VAL A 60 -19.67 -0.55 3.56
C VAL A 60 -19.77 0.00 4.97
N PRO A 61 -18.70 0.04 5.78
CA PRO A 61 -18.79 0.54 7.15
C PRO A 61 -18.90 2.06 7.18
N THR A 62 -19.88 2.59 7.91
CA THR A 62 -19.97 4.03 8.25
C THR A 62 -20.12 4.18 9.76
N PRO A 63 -19.89 5.37 10.35
CA PRO A 63 -20.17 5.57 11.78
C PRO A 63 -21.66 5.35 12.13
N ASN A 64 -22.54 5.50 11.14
CA ASN A 64 -23.99 5.55 11.33
C ASN A 64 -24.68 4.19 11.13
N ASN A 65 -24.02 3.21 10.50
CA ASN A 65 -24.63 1.91 10.23
C ASN A 65 -24.20 0.81 11.22
N SER A 66 -24.98 -0.27 11.25
CA SER A 66 -24.78 -1.34 12.22
C SER A 66 -23.43 -2.03 12.09
N TYR A 67 -22.97 -2.27 10.85
CA TYR A 67 -21.70 -2.95 10.61
C TYR A 67 -20.51 -2.10 11.03
N GLY A 68 -20.47 -0.81 10.67
CA GLY A 68 -19.36 0.07 11.05
C GLY A 68 -19.21 0.22 12.56
N ARG A 69 -20.32 0.26 13.32
CA ARG A 69 -20.28 0.27 14.78
C ARG A 69 -19.72 -1.02 15.39
N GLU A 70 -20.13 -2.19 14.90
CA GLU A 70 -19.59 -3.46 15.41
C GLU A 70 -18.13 -3.65 14.98
N LEU A 71 -17.80 -3.31 13.74
CA LEU A 71 -16.43 -3.34 13.23
C LEU A 71 -15.50 -2.41 14.01
N ALA A 72 -16.03 -1.29 14.52
CA ALA A 72 -15.26 -0.40 15.39
C ALA A 72 -14.84 -1.06 16.71
N LYS A 73 -15.69 -1.93 17.28
CA LYS A 73 -15.33 -2.71 18.47
C LYS A 73 -14.19 -3.68 18.17
N VAL A 74 -14.11 -4.20 16.95
CA VAL A 74 -13.05 -5.12 16.52
C VAL A 74 -11.70 -4.41 16.54
N TYR A 75 -11.55 -3.25 15.87
CA TYR A 75 -10.25 -2.56 15.87
C TYR A 75 -9.86 -2.09 17.28
N ARG A 76 -10.85 -1.73 18.12
CA ARG A 76 -10.61 -1.36 19.52
C ARG A 76 -10.07 -2.54 20.31
N TYR A 77 -10.65 -3.73 20.17
CA TYR A 77 -10.13 -4.95 20.77
C TYR A 77 -8.72 -5.29 20.26
N LEU A 78 -8.47 -5.21 18.95
CA LEU A 78 -7.14 -5.48 18.38
C LEU A 78 -6.06 -4.54 18.91
N VAL A 79 -6.42 -3.32 19.29
CA VAL A 79 -5.47 -2.32 19.79
C VAL A 79 -5.38 -2.33 21.31
N ASP A 80 -6.50 -2.21 22.02
CA ASP A 80 -6.51 -2.03 23.48
C ASP A 80 -6.30 -3.36 24.22
N ASP A 81 -6.87 -4.47 23.73
CA ASP A 81 -6.74 -5.78 24.38
C ASP A 81 -5.54 -6.60 23.91
N LEU A 82 -5.13 -6.40 22.66
CA LEU A 82 -4.07 -7.15 22.01
C LEU A 82 -2.79 -6.33 21.80
N ASP A 83 -2.80 -5.03 22.10
CA ASP A 83 -1.64 -4.15 21.95
C ASP A 83 -1.05 -4.10 20.52
N ALA A 84 -1.83 -4.47 19.50
CA ALA A 84 -1.36 -4.56 18.12
C ALA A 84 -1.49 -3.24 17.35
N HIS A 85 -0.64 -3.07 16.35
CA HIS A 85 -0.89 -2.17 15.23
C HIS A 85 -1.91 -2.79 14.27
N LEU A 86 -2.38 -2.04 13.28
CA LEU A 86 -3.36 -2.55 12.31
C LEU A 86 -2.76 -2.67 10.91
N TYR A 87 -2.95 -3.83 10.30
CA TYR A 87 -2.83 -4.01 8.86
C TYR A 87 -4.24 -4.00 8.25
N MET A 88 -4.53 -3.00 7.42
CA MET A 88 -5.81 -2.87 6.73
C MET A 88 -5.69 -3.35 5.29
N ASP A 89 -6.35 -4.45 5.00
CA ASP A 89 -6.42 -4.96 3.64
C ASP A 89 -7.46 -4.19 2.82
N GLU A 90 -7.18 -4.01 1.53
CA GLU A 90 -8.08 -3.36 0.57
C GLU A 90 -8.70 -2.03 1.09
N ILE A 91 -7.87 -1.14 1.67
CA ILE A 91 -8.34 0.05 2.42
C ILE A 91 -9.26 0.97 1.63
N CYS A 92 -9.05 1.09 0.32
CA CYS A 92 -9.91 1.84 -0.60
C CYS A 92 -10.35 0.99 -1.81
N LEU A 93 -10.32 -0.33 -1.65
CA LEU A 93 -10.63 -1.32 -2.68
C LEU A 93 -11.84 -2.17 -2.24
N SER A 94 -12.05 -3.29 -2.93
CA SER A 94 -13.15 -4.26 -2.78
C SER A 94 -14.53 -3.76 -3.21
N VAL A 95 -14.95 -2.62 -2.68
CA VAL A 95 -16.27 -2.03 -2.89
C VAL A 95 -16.07 -0.56 -3.25
N THR A 96 -16.20 -0.25 -4.54
CA THR A 96 -15.79 1.06 -5.08
C THR A 96 -16.83 1.71 -6.00
N GLU A 97 -17.78 0.93 -6.54
CA GLU A 97 -18.78 1.43 -7.47
C GLU A 97 -19.80 2.32 -6.75
N TRP A 98 -20.25 3.37 -7.44
CA TRP A 98 -21.36 4.19 -6.96
C TRP A 98 -22.66 3.38 -6.94
N ALA A 99 -23.49 3.59 -5.95
CA ALA A 99 -24.78 2.90 -5.84
C ALA A 99 -25.80 3.74 -5.03
N PRO A 100 -27.11 3.42 -5.12
CA PRO A 100 -28.15 4.12 -4.36
C PRO A 100 -28.20 3.66 -2.90
N TYR A 101 -27.13 3.91 -2.15
CA TYR A 101 -27.09 3.67 -0.71
C TYR A 101 -28.10 4.56 0.04
N SER A 102 -28.58 4.07 1.18
CA SER A 102 -29.48 4.84 2.06
C SER A 102 -28.83 6.10 2.64
N GLU A 103 -27.52 6.02 2.95
CA GLU A 103 -26.71 7.14 3.37
C GLU A 103 -26.13 7.87 2.14
N TRP A 104 -26.35 9.18 2.05
CA TRP A 104 -25.83 10.01 0.97
C TRP A 104 -24.45 10.58 1.31
N ASP A 105 -23.48 10.40 0.41
CA ASP A 105 -22.11 10.90 0.57
C ASP A 105 -21.96 12.42 0.40
N GLN A 106 -23.06 13.14 0.12
CA GLN A 106 -23.14 14.59 -0.10
C GLN A 106 -22.51 15.12 -1.39
N HIS A 107 -22.04 14.24 -2.28
CA HIS A 107 -21.27 14.64 -3.46
C HIS A 107 -21.69 13.91 -4.74
N THR A 108 -22.30 12.73 -4.64
CA THR A 108 -22.59 11.88 -5.79
C THR A 108 -24.07 11.94 -6.14
N VAL A 109 -24.36 12.23 -7.41
CA VAL A 109 -25.72 12.28 -7.96
C VAL A 109 -25.72 11.68 -9.36
N GLU A 110 -26.84 11.11 -9.76
CA GLU A 110 -27.12 10.82 -11.17
C GLU A 110 -27.79 12.06 -11.79
N LEU A 111 -27.25 12.54 -12.91
CA LEU A 111 -27.84 13.65 -13.67
C LEU A 111 -28.65 13.11 -14.84
N ASN A 112 -29.78 13.75 -15.14
CA ASN A 112 -30.45 13.58 -16.42
C ASN A 112 -29.55 14.13 -17.54
N PRO A 113 -29.16 13.33 -18.55
CA PRO A 113 -28.22 13.78 -19.58
C PRO A 113 -28.78 14.86 -20.52
N GLU A 114 -30.11 15.03 -20.57
CA GLU A 114 -30.76 16.04 -21.41
C GLU A 114 -31.03 17.34 -20.64
N THR A 115 -31.54 17.24 -19.41
CA THR A 115 -31.95 18.42 -18.61
C THR A 115 -30.87 18.92 -17.66
N HIS A 116 -29.87 18.09 -17.38
CA HIS A 116 -28.84 18.30 -16.34
C HIS A 116 -29.40 18.43 -14.91
N GLU A 117 -30.67 18.08 -14.70
CA GLU A 117 -31.28 18.03 -13.37
C GLU A 117 -30.80 16.79 -12.60
N VAL A 118 -30.78 16.90 -11.28
CA VAL A 118 -30.50 15.77 -10.39
C VAL A 118 -31.67 14.79 -10.44
N LYS A 119 -31.41 13.56 -10.91
CA LYS A 119 -32.39 12.47 -10.97
C LYS A 119 -32.50 11.74 -9.63
N GLN A 120 -31.37 11.43 -9.01
CA GLN A 120 -31.30 10.80 -7.69
C GLN A 120 -29.94 11.02 -7.03
N THR A 121 -29.91 10.88 -5.71
CA THR A 121 -28.67 10.78 -4.92
C THR A 121 -28.08 9.38 -5.05
N LEU A 122 -26.77 9.32 -5.22
CA LEU A 122 -25.99 8.08 -5.16
C LEU A 122 -24.88 8.28 -4.13
N SER A 123 -24.16 7.22 -3.79
CA SER A 123 -22.97 7.34 -2.95
C SER A 123 -21.83 6.48 -3.46
N ILE A 124 -20.61 6.99 -3.31
CA ILE A 124 -19.38 6.24 -3.54
C ILE A 124 -18.91 5.65 -2.19
N PRO A 125 -18.71 4.33 -2.08
CA PRO A 125 -18.33 3.66 -0.84
C PRO A 125 -17.10 4.24 -0.14
N ASN A 126 -16.10 4.68 -0.92
CA ASN A 126 -14.89 5.31 -0.38
C ASN A 126 -15.16 6.66 0.30
N LEU A 127 -16.20 7.40 -0.11
CA LEU A 127 -16.63 8.63 0.56
C LEU A 127 -17.48 8.33 1.80
N LEU A 128 -18.38 7.35 1.73
CA LEU A 128 -19.16 6.88 2.90
C LEU A 128 -18.28 6.33 4.02
N THR A 129 -17.24 5.58 3.66
CA THR A 129 -16.33 4.94 4.63
C THR A 129 -15.32 5.93 5.22
N LYS A 130 -15.08 7.07 4.57
CA LYS A 130 -14.05 8.05 4.97
C LYS A 130 -14.17 8.48 6.43
N PRO A 131 -15.33 8.89 6.96
CA PRO A 131 -15.45 9.29 8.37
C PRO A 131 -15.12 8.15 9.35
N TRP A 132 -15.49 6.91 9.02
CA TRP A 132 -15.17 5.74 9.83
C TRP A 132 -13.67 5.47 9.87
N LEU A 133 -12.97 5.60 8.73
CA LEU A 133 -11.52 5.50 8.66
C LEU A 133 -10.82 6.61 9.45
N GLU A 134 -11.31 7.86 9.37
CA GLU A 134 -10.76 8.98 10.14
C GLU A 134 -10.91 8.74 11.66
N GLU A 135 -12.04 8.19 12.11
CA GLU A 135 -12.24 7.81 13.52
C GLU A 135 -11.25 6.71 13.95
N MET A 136 -11.13 5.64 13.16
CA MET A 136 -10.19 4.55 13.44
C MET A 136 -8.75 5.07 13.48
N ILE A 137 -8.36 5.91 12.53
CA ILE A 137 -7.02 6.49 12.47
C ILE A 137 -6.77 7.40 13.67
N ALA A 138 -7.71 8.28 14.03
CA ALA A 138 -7.59 9.13 15.21
C ALA A 138 -7.44 8.29 16.48
N PHE A 139 -8.19 7.19 16.58
CA PHE A 139 -8.07 6.22 17.65
C PHE A 139 -6.66 5.60 17.70
N LEU A 140 -6.10 5.14 16.57
CA LEU A 140 -4.74 4.61 16.53
C LEU A 140 -3.69 5.64 16.98
N LYS A 141 -3.78 6.88 16.47
CA LYS A 141 -2.86 7.97 16.86
C LYS A 141 -2.90 8.25 18.36
N SER A 142 -4.09 8.21 18.97
CA SER A 142 -4.26 8.43 20.42
C SER A 142 -3.58 7.38 21.30
N ARG A 143 -3.17 6.24 20.71
CA ARG A 143 -2.57 5.08 21.40
C ARG A 143 -1.15 4.76 20.89
N ASP A 144 -0.54 5.70 20.17
CA ASP A 144 0.76 5.50 19.52
C ASP A 144 0.81 4.21 18.67
N LYS A 145 -0.29 3.94 17.95
CA LYS A 145 -0.39 2.78 17.04
C LYS A 145 -0.25 3.19 15.59
N LYS A 146 0.36 2.30 14.82
CA LYS A 146 0.62 2.42 13.39
C LYS A 146 -0.47 1.71 12.59
N LEU A 147 -0.62 2.17 11.35
CA LEU A 147 -1.43 1.56 10.30
C LEU A 147 -0.51 1.23 9.13
N MET A 148 -0.69 0.05 8.55
CA MET A 148 -0.15 -0.31 7.24
C MET A 148 -1.32 -0.74 6.36
N ALA A 149 -1.38 -0.28 5.11
CA ALA A 149 -2.56 -0.49 4.29
C ALA A 149 -2.24 -1.05 2.89
N ASN A 150 -3.07 -1.97 2.41
CA ASN A 150 -3.07 -2.42 1.03
C ASN A 150 -4.04 -1.57 0.20
N GLY A 151 -3.54 -1.00 -0.88
CA GLY A 151 -4.26 -0.15 -1.82
C GLY A 151 -3.93 1.34 -1.67
N PRO A 152 -3.93 2.08 -2.78
CA PRO A 152 -3.69 3.52 -2.76
C PRO A 152 -4.84 4.26 -2.04
N PRO A 153 -4.57 5.39 -1.37
CA PRO A 153 -5.62 6.19 -0.76
C PRO A 153 -6.52 6.83 -1.84
N ALA A 154 -7.84 6.62 -1.73
CA ALA A 154 -8.80 7.19 -2.68
C ALA A 154 -9.14 8.67 -2.42
N THR A 155 -8.75 9.24 -1.28
CA THR A 155 -9.03 10.64 -0.93
C THR A 155 -7.78 11.36 -0.43
N ARG A 156 -7.71 12.67 -0.69
CA ARG A 156 -6.67 13.54 -0.13
C ARG A 156 -6.67 13.53 1.41
N THR A 157 -7.82 13.36 2.04
CA THR A 157 -7.92 13.23 3.50
C THR A 157 -7.13 12.01 3.99
N LEU A 158 -7.37 10.83 3.39
CA LEU A 158 -6.62 9.61 3.74
C LEU A 158 -5.13 9.76 3.46
N LEU A 159 -4.78 10.35 2.32
CA LEU A 159 -3.40 10.63 1.93
C LEU A 159 -2.66 11.48 2.99
N ASN A 160 -3.30 12.51 3.52
CA ASN A 160 -2.73 13.43 4.51
C ASN A 160 -2.48 12.80 5.89
N HIS A 161 -2.91 11.55 6.12
CA HIS A 161 -2.53 10.85 7.34
C HIS A 161 -1.11 10.26 7.31
N HIS A 162 -0.49 10.19 6.12
CA HIS A 162 0.90 9.76 5.90
C HIS A 162 1.22 8.38 6.50
N TYR A 163 0.29 7.42 6.40
CA TYR A 163 0.59 6.03 6.73
C TYR A 163 1.23 5.29 5.55
N PRO A 164 2.06 4.27 5.81
CA PRO A 164 2.57 3.41 4.75
C PRO A 164 1.45 2.67 4.01
N HIS A 165 1.47 2.79 2.69
CA HIS A 165 0.66 1.98 1.78
C HIS A 165 1.54 1.03 0.97
N PHE A 166 0.94 -0.02 0.42
CA PHE A 166 1.51 -0.75 -0.71
C PHE A 166 0.40 -1.19 -1.66
N VAL A 167 0.80 -1.66 -2.84
CA VAL A 167 -0.11 -2.09 -3.89
C VAL A 167 0.20 -3.52 -4.26
N GLU A 168 -0.75 -4.44 -4.06
CA GLU A 168 -0.60 -5.80 -4.56
C GLU A 168 -0.63 -5.85 -6.10
N HIS A 169 0.18 -6.75 -6.67
CA HIS A 169 0.30 -6.96 -8.12
C HIS A 169 -1.04 -7.08 -8.86
N GLY A 170 -2.08 -7.61 -8.20
CA GLY A 170 -3.41 -7.76 -8.78
C GLY A 170 -4.08 -6.44 -9.21
N MET A 171 -3.62 -5.28 -8.73
CA MET A 171 -4.10 -3.97 -9.16
C MET A 171 -3.46 -3.46 -10.46
N GLY A 172 -2.43 -4.15 -10.96
CA GLY A 172 -1.67 -3.73 -12.12
C GLY A 172 -0.95 -2.40 -11.93
N GLU A 173 -0.48 -1.87 -13.05
CA GLU A 173 0.36 -0.67 -13.14
C GLU A 173 -0.38 0.60 -12.65
N VAL A 174 -1.68 0.69 -12.92
CA VAL A 174 -2.51 1.83 -12.51
C VAL A 174 -2.58 1.95 -10.99
N GLY A 175 -2.64 0.81 -10.26
CA GLY A 175 -2.59 0.82 -8.81
C GLY A 175 -1.31 1.45 -8.27
N LEU A 176 -0.16 1.09 -8.86
CA LEU A 176 1.16 1.62 -8.47
C LEU A 176 1.27 3.12 -8.72
N ILE A 177 0.81 3.58 -9.89
CA ILE A 177 0.80 5.01 -10.24
C ILE A 177 -0.06 5.79 -9.24
N ASN A 178 -1.24 5.26 -8.89
CA ASN A 178 -2.11 5.89 -7.89
C ASN A 178 -1.50 5.95 -6.48
N ALA A 179 -0.48 5.13 -6.20
CA ALA A 179 0.23 5.13 -4.91
C ALA A 179 1.44 6.08 -4.86
N HIS A 180 1.83 6.72 -5.98
CA HIS A 180 3.00 7.62 -6.04
C HIS A 180 2.97 8.74 -5.00
N LEU A 181 1.79 9.27 -4.69
CA LEU A 181 1.65 10.34 -3.70
C LEU A 181 1.69 9.82 -2.26
N ALA A 182 1.49 8.52 -2.03
CA ALA A 182 1.47 7.90 -0.71
C ALA A 182 2.77 7.13 -0.43
N THR A 183 2.92 5.96 -1.04
CA THR A 183 4.11 5.12 -0.90
C THR A 183 4.29 4.37 -2.22
N PRO A 184 5.37 4.62 -2.99
CA PRO A 184 5.61 3.99 -4.29
C PRO A 184 6.13 2.56 -4.11
N LEU A 185 5.29 1.69 -3.53
CA LEU A 185 5.64 0.34 -3.11
C LEU A 185 4.64 -0.67 -3.65
N GLY A 186 5.13 -1.58 -4.50
CA GLY A 186 4.43 -2.76 -4.97
C GLY A 186 4.66 -3.97 -4.08
N TRP A 187 3.79 -4.96 -4.21
CA TRP A 187 3.90 -6.26 -3.55
C TRP A 187 3.54 -7.40 -4.51
N SER A 188 4.31 -8.49 -4.47
CA SER A 188 3.98 -9.75 -5.13
C SER A 188 4.33 -10.95 -4.26
N TYR A 189 3.60 -12.05 -4.48
CA TYR A 189 3.91 -13.35 -3.90
C TYR A 189 4.99 -14.11 -4.71
N ASP A 190 5.38 -13.60 -5.88
CA ASP A 190 6.39 -14.22 -6.74
C ASP A 190 7.77 -14.30 -6.08
N ARG A 191 8.46 -15.42 -6.29
CA ARG A 191 9.76 -15.69 -5.68
C ARG A 191 10.85 -15.97 -6.72
N GLY A 192 12.11 -15.89 -6.28
CA GLY A 192 13.28 -16.12 -7.13
C GLY A 192 13.28 -15.21 -8.35
N LEU A 193 13.56 -15.78 -9.52
CA LEU A 193 13.62 -15.05 -10.79
C LEU A 193 12.33 -14.28 -11.10
N LYS A 194 11.16 -14.89 -10.91
CA LYS A 194 9.86 -14.20 -11.17
C LYS A 194 9.69 -12.97 -10.27
N GLY A 195 10.11 -13.07 -9.02
CA GLY A 195 10.10 -11.94 -8.09
C GLY A 195 11.07 -10.82 -8.53
N PHE A 196 12.24 -11.18 -9.06
CA PHE A 196 13.19 -10.22 -9.60
C PHE A 196 12.67 -9.54 -10.89
N GLU A 197 12.06 -10.30 -11.79
CA GLU A 197 11.41 -9.78 -13.00
C GLU A 197 10.28 -8.81 -12.64
N HIS A 198 9.47 -9.18 -11.64
CA HIS A 198 8.41 -8.32 -11.13
C HIS A 198 8.98 -7.02 -10.52
N PHE A 199 10.01 -7.12 -9.66
CA PHE A 199 10.72 -5.96 -9.13
C PHE A 199 11.24 -5.03 -10.23
N ARG A 200 11.94 -5.59 -11.22
CA ARG A 200 12.48 -4.84 -12.36
C ARG A 200 11.38 -4.16 -13.19
N HIS A 201 10.24 -4.83 -13.39
CA HIS A 201 9.08 -4.26 -14.09
C HIS A 201 8.50 -3.06 -13.34
N ASN A 202 8.31 -3.18 -12.02
CA ASN A 202 7.74 -2.13 -11.17
C ASN A 202 8.63 -0.87 -11.10
N LEU A 203 9.95 -1.02 -11.18
CA LEU A 203 10.86 0.13 -11.31
C LEU A 203 10.53 0.96 -12.56
N GLY A 204 10.05 0.33 -13.64
CA GLY A 204 9.56 1.02 -14.84
C GLY A 204 8.41 1.99 -14.58
N PHE A 205 7.69 1.82 -13.48
CA PHE A 205 6.59 2.68 -13.02
C PHE A 205 6.98 3.51 -11.80
N GLY A 206 8.27 3.66 -11.50
CA GLY A 206 8.75 4.48 -10.38
C GLY A 206 8.38 3.91 -9.02
N ALA A 207 8.32 2.59 -8.87
CA ALA A 207 7.99 1.93 -7.61
C ALA A 207 9.05 0.89 -7.18
N LEU A 208 9.30 0.81 -5.87
CA LEU A 208 9.96 -0.35 -5.27
C LEU A 208 9.00 -1.53 -5.17
N VAL A 209 9.55 -2.71 -4.94
CA VAL A 209 8.76 -3.89 -4.60
C VAL A 209 9.21 -4.45 -3.26
N MET A 210 8.25 -4.63 -2.37
CA MET A 210 8.41 -5.50 -1.21
C MET A 210 8.08 -6.92 -1.65
N THR A 211 9.06 -7.81 -1.55
CA THR A 211 8.91 -9.23 -1.91
C THR A 211 9.73 -10.09 -0.96
N TRP A 212 9.35 -11.35 -0.81
CA TRP A 212 10.07 -12.32 0.02
C TRP A 212 11.16 -13.04 -0.80
N SER A 213 11.82 -12.32 -1.71
CA SER A 213 12.67 -12.92 -2.73
C SER A 213 14.03 -12.25 -2.87
N GLY A 214 15.07 -13.07 -2.70
CA GLY A 214 16.45 -12.76 -3.04
C GLY A 214 17.16 -11.73 -2.16
N PRO A 215 18.51 -11.70 -2.20
CA PRO A 215 19.31 -10.72 -1.46
C PRO A 215 19.08 -9.27 -1.92
N TRP A 216 18.71 -9.04 -3.19
CA TRP A 216 18.47 -7.70 -3.75
C TRP A 216 17.36 -6.92 -3.04
N THR A 217 16.36 -7.62 -2.50
CA THR A 217 15.26 -6.93 -1.80
C THR A 217 15.73 -6.30 -0.50
N LEU A 218 16.65 -6.94 0.23
CA LEU A 218 17.23 -6.37 1.45
C LEU A 218 18.06 -5.12 1.12
N ASP A 219 18.75 -5.14 -0.01
CA ASP A 219 19.52 -4.00 -0.51
C ASP A 219 18.64 -2.84 -1.02
N CYS A 220 17.31 -2.98 -1.06
CA CYS A 220 16.38 -1.89 -1.38
C CYS A 220 15.86 -1.10 -0.16
N PHE A 221 16.11 -1.54 1.08
CA PHE A 221 15.56 -0.88 2.29
C PHE A 221 16.61 -0.60 3.38
N PRO A 222 16.45 0.47 4.20
CA PRO A 222 15.41 1.52 4.15
C PRO A 222 15.49 2.45 2.93
N PHE A 223 14.34 3.02 2.53
CA PHE A 223 14.24 3.94 1.39
C PHE A 223 13.27 5.08 1.70
N THR A 224 13.77 6.31 1.71
CA THR A 224 13.01 7.55 1.87
C THR A 224 12.96 8.27 0.53
N PRO A 225 11.82 8.27 -0.20
CA PRO A 225 11.75 8.78 -1.57
C PRO A 225 12.06 10.28 -1.69
N ILE A 226 12.85 10.65 -2.71
CA ILE A 226 13.12 12.03 -3.15
C ILE A 226 12.58 12.23 -4.57
N GLU A 227 12.90 11.31 -5.50
CA GLU A 227 12.45 11.38 -6.90
C GLU A 227 11.98 10.03 -7.41
N LEU A 228 10.91 10.04 -8.22
CA LEU A 228 10.35 8.87 -8.88
C LEU A 228 10.42 9.05 -10.39
N HIS A 229 11.04 8.09 -11.09
CA HIS A 229 11.17 8.12 -12.55
C HIS A 229 10.86 6.75 -13.15
N SER A 230 10.62 6.72 -14.47
CA SER A 230 10.46 5.45 -15.18
C SER A 230 11.79 4.72 -15.29
N GLY A 231 11.94 3.66 -14.50
CA GLY A 231 13.11 2.78 -14.48
C GLY A 231 14.13 3.12 -13.41
N TYR A 232 13.96 4.20 -12.66
CA TYR A 232 14.82 4.49 -11.51
C TYR A 232 14.11 5.36 -10.47
N ILE A 233 14.58 5.25 -9.24
CA ILE A 233 14.09 6.04 -8.12
C ILE A 233 15.28 6.48 -7.27
N ILE A 234 15.16 7.66 -6.66
CA ILE A 234 16.18 8.25 -5.81
C ILE A 234 15.56 8.42 -4.43
N GLY A 235 16.20 7.82 -3.42
CA GLY A 235 15.88 8.04 -2.02
C GLY A 235 17.08 8.61 -1.27
N GLU A 236 16.88 9.03 -0.02
CA GLU A 236 17.93 9.60 0.82
C GLU A 236 19.11 8.64 1.03
N GLU A 237 18.81 7.35 1.17
CA GLU A 237 19.74 6.29 1.53
C GLU A 237 20.26 5.53 0.31
N ARG A 238 19.51 5.47 -0.79
CA ARG A 238 19.90 4.70 -1.98
C ARG A 238 19.23 5.16 -3.26
N ILE A 239 19.89 4.85 -4.38
CA ILE A 239 19.33 4.96 -5.73
C ILE A 239 19.13 3.55 -6.26
N VAL A 240 17.96 3.26 -6.84
CA VAL A 240 17.64 1.96 -7.45
C VAL A 240 17.28 2.18 -8.90
N SER A 241 17.90 1.45 -9.83
CA SER A 241 17.73 1.67 -11.27
C SER A 241 17.79 0.39 -12.07
N ASN A 242 16.91 0.24 -13.06
CA ASN A 242 17.00 -0.76 -14.13
C ASN A 242 17.54 -0.15 -15.45
N ARG A 243 18.10 1.06 -15.39
CA ARG A 243 18.61 1.81 -16.56
C ARG A 243 20.11 2.10 -16.40
N SER A 244 20.84 1.99 -17.51
CA SER A 244 22.17 2.59 -17.61
C SER A 244 22.07 4.12 -17.48
N GLY A 245 23.04 4.76 -16.83
CA GLY A 245 22.99 6.19 -16.57
C GLY A 245 24.13 6.67 -15.67
N ILE A 246 24.08 7.96 -15.32
CA ILE A 246 24.99 8.56 -14.35
C ILE A 246 24.13 8.97 -13.14
N PHE A 247 24.42 8.40 -11.98
CA PHE A 247 23.60 8.56 -10.78
C PHE A 247 24.41 9.14 -9.62
N GLY A 248 23.78 9.91 -8.77
CA GLY A 248 24.35 10.48 -7.55
C GLY A 248 23.35 11.43 -6.89
N TRP A 249 23.66 11.92 -5.69
CA TRP A 249 22.77 12.81 -4.92
C TRP A 249 23.00 14.30 -5.18
N GLY A 250 23.83 14.65 -6.17
CA GLY A 250 24.22 16.03 -6.43
C GLY A 250 25.16 16.60 -5.37
N ASP A 251 25.77 15.76 -4.54
CA ASP A 251 26.72 16.14 -3.50
C ASP A 251 27.96 15.21 -3.48
N ALA A 252 28.83 15.38 -2.49
CA ALA A 252 30.05 14.59 -2.33
C ALA A 252 29.82 13.16 -1.79
N SER A 253 28.57 12.67 -1.72
CA SER A 253 28.28 11.37 -1.10
C SER A 253 28.85 10.21 -1.91
N GLU A 254 29.56 9.32 -1.22
CA GLU A 254 29.97 8.04 -1.79
C GLU A 254 28.86 6.99 -1.66
N ALA A 255 28.94 5.97 -2.51
CA ALA A 255 28.07 4.81 -2.47
C ALA A 255 28.83 3.50 -2.70
N GLU A 256 28.31 2.42 -2.10
CA GLU A 256 28.56 1.06 -2.56
C GLU A 256 27.58 0.75 -3.71
N VAL A 257 28.09 0.29 -4.85
CA VAL A 257 27.23 -0.03 -6.01
C VAL A 257 27.15 -1.53 -6.19
N LYS A 258 25.94 -2.06 -6.03
CA LYS A 258 25.60 -3.45 -6.30
C LYS A 258 24.85 -3.54 -7.62
N VAL A 259 25.20 -4.51 -8.46
CA VAL A 259 24.49 -4.78 -9.72
C VAL A 259 24.07 -6.24 -9.74
N TYR A 260 22.79 -6.48 -9.97
CA TYR A 260 22.21 -7.81 -10.15
C TYR A 260 21.96 -8.05 -11.63
N ASP A 261 22.32 -9.24 -12.11
CA ASP A 261 22.07 -9.66 -13.49
C ASP A 261 20.60 -9.98 -13.76
N GLY A 262 20.28 -10.34 -15.01
CA GLY A 262 18.94 -10.75 -15.41
C GLY A 262 18.38 -11.97 -14.67
N GLN A 263 19.22 -12.68 -13.92
CA GLN A 263 18.85 -13.83 -13.11
C GLN A 263 18.75 -13.50 -11.61
N GLY A 264 18.89 -12.21 -11.26
CA GLY A 264 18.91 -11.72 -9.89
C GLY A 264 20.20 -12.06 -9.13
N GLN A 265 21.27 -12.49 -9.80
CA GLN A 265 22.53 -12.79 -9.13
C GLN A 265 23.40 -11.55 -9.02
N LEU A 266 24.04 -11.37 -7.85
CA LEU A 266 24.95 -10.25 -7.63
C LEU A 266 26.22 -10.44 -8.49
N LEU A 267 26.57 -9.42 -9.27
CA LEU A 267 27.80 -9.41 -10.04
C LEU A 267 29.01 -9.18 -9.13
N VAL A 268 30.05 -10.00 -9.30
CA VAL A 268 31.33 -9.87 -8.59
C VAL A 268 32.11 -8.62 -9.05
N SER A 269 31.95 -8.22 -10.30
CA SER A 269 32.63 -7.05 -10.88
C SER A 269 31.62 -6.23 -11.68
N PRO A 270 30.89 -5.32 -11.01
CA PRO A 270 29.85 -4.53 -11.67
C PRO A 270 30.46 -3.50 -12.63
N PRO A 271 29.85 -3.27 -13.82
CA PRO A 271 30.34 -2.31 -14.81
C PRO A 271 30.03 -0.86 -14.40
N VAL A 272 30.76 -0.39 -13.39
CA VAL A 272 30.57 0.90 -12.73
C VAL A 272 31.85 1.71 -12.78
N LYS A 273 31.75 2.97 -13.19
CA LYS A 273 32.84 3.95 -13.13
C LYS A 273 32.48 5.05 -12.15
N HIS A 274 33.31 5.24 -11.12
CA HIS A 274 33.18 6.36 -10.21
C HIS A 274 33.73 7.63 -10.87
N LEU A 275 32.93 8.69 -10.84
CA LEU A 275 33.21 10.00 -11.39
C LEU A 275 33.19 11.01 -10.24
N THR A 276 34.17 11.90 -10.21
CA THR A 276 34.22 13.01 -9.24
C THR A 276 34.60 14.27 -10.00
N ASP A 277 33.71 15.25 -9.95
CA ASP A 277 33.87 16.54 -10.63
C ASP A 277 33.22 17.64 -9.77
N ASP A 278 33.91 18.78 -9.60
CA ASP A 278 33.47 19.90 -8.75
C ASP A 278 32.99 19.51 -7.34
N GLY A 279 33.63 18.49 -6.73
CA GLY A 279 33.26 17.99 -5.40
C GLY A 279 31.96 17.18 -5.35
N ILE A 280 31.36 16.85 -6.50
CA ILE A 280 30.19 16.00 -6.63
C ILE A 280 30.61 14.59 -7.03
N SER A 281 30.12 13.60 -6.30
CA SER A 281 30.36 12.18 -6.55
C SER A 281 29.21 11.60 -7.39
N ARG A 282 29.55 10.91 -8.49
CA ARG A 282 28.57 10.25 -9.38
C ARG A 282 29.09 8.91 -9.85
N TYR A 283 28.18 8.01 -10.22
CA TYR A 283 28.48 6.67 -10.67
C TYR A 283 27.88 6.47 -12.07
N GLU A 284 28.75 6.30 -13.07
CA GLU A 284 28.34 5.88 -14.41
C GLU A 284 28.16 4.36 -14.41
N ILE A 285 26.95 3.92 -14.75
CA ILE A 285 26.54 2.52 -14.77
C ILE A 285 26.18 2.14 -16.20
N ARG A 286 26.84 1.11 -16.73
CA ARG A 286 26.60 0.57 -18.07
C ARG A 286 26.25 -0.91 -17.97
N MET A 287 24.96 -1.20 -17.95
CA MET A 287 24.43 -2.56 -17.75
C MET A 287 23.32 -2.92 -18.77
N PRO A 288 23.13 -4.21 -19.07
CA PRO A 288 22.00 -4.69 -19.88
C PRO A 288 20.63 -4.35 -19.27
N SER A 289 19.57 -4.36 -20.08
CA SER A 289 18.22 -3.93 -19.69
C SER A 289 17.47 -4.88 -18.74
N ASP A 290 17.98 -6.09 -18.55
CA ASP A 290 17.48 -7.07 -17.59
C ASP A 290 18.19 -6.99 -16.24
N HIS A 291 19.21 -6.14 -16.09
CA HIS A 291 19.92 -5.92 -14.84
C HIS A 291 19.27 -4.83 -13.98
N VAL A 292 19.61 -4.84 -12.69
CA VAL A 292 19.26 -3.78 -11.73
C VAL A 292 20.49 -3.35 -10.95
N ALA A 293 20.72 -2.05 -10.84
CA ALA A 293 21.72 -1.44 -9.99
C ALA A 293 21.09 -0.83 -8.75
N ILE A 294 21.77 -1.00 -7.62
CA ILE A 294 21.42 -0.41 -6.32
C ILE A 294 22.68 0.31 -5.81
N LEU A 295 22.59 1.62 -5.63
CA LEU A 295 23.65 2.45 -5.06
C LEU A 295 23.28 2.72 -3.61
N LEU A 296 24.00 2.14 -2.66
CA LEU A 296 23.80 2.33 -1.22
C LEU A 296 24.67 3.49 -0.77
N ARG A 297 24.06 4.60 -0.33
CA ARG A 297 24.79 5.77 0.16
C ARG A 297 25.57 5.40 1.42
N LYS A 298 26.86 5.73 1.45
CA LYS A 298 27.67 5.57 2.67
C LYS A 298 27.25 6.64 3.67
N ALA A 299 27.04 6.24 4.92
CA ALA A 299 26.85 7.19 6.01
C ALA A 299 28.10 8.10 6.12
N LYS A 300 27.88 9.39 6.34
CA LYS A 300 28.96 10.34 6.66
C LYS A 300 29.52 10.07 8.05
#